data_AF-A0AAW2CTQ9-F1
#
_entry.id   AF-A0AAW2CTQ9-F1
#
_cell.length_a   1.000
_cell.length_b   1.000
_cell.length_c   1.000
_cell.angle_alpha   90.00
_cell.angle_beta   90.00
_cell.angle_gamma   90.00
#
_symmetry.space_group_name_H-M   'P 1'
#
loop_
_entity.id
_entity.type
_entity.pdbx_description
1 polymer ?
#
loop_
_entity_poly.entity_id
_entity_poly.type
_entity_poly.pdbx_seq_one_letter_code
_entity_poly.pdbx_strand_id
1 'polypeptide(L)'
;MITSTTASRLKSLRAKANLKIEQRLRAIEQHLKLKPIDEDQSRRSLVIGDRSSLEHIATSEIGHVAHSLSLLARRRRSLAPHRRSLISRHYLSLSLQASLLRCSLKQIRVDFNLENLPSDPWLREKISSYHPNNYDEIRRYYLQKGPCQLVFQHHDDYPLSYFSRKPRRFRFEWYVNRKWLEYSIDKDAVSCFYCYLFGQDVGEQGGAFRGHDESQGSSDKRNFLELLQFSGDHNESINDVLQKVPKNCKLTHHNIQKDIVNAITRETSKAIIKDLDNGFFLILVDESRDISVKEQMALVLHYVNKKGIIIERFLGIVHVANTTALSLKYAIECLLCEHNLNLSKLHRQGYDGASNMQGDINGVKTLILKENMSAFYVHCFGP
;
A
#
# COMPACT_ATOMS: atom_id res chain seq x y z
N MET A 1 -8.73 21.55 -60.18
CA MET A 1 -7.55 22.45 -60.15
C MET A 1 -7.43 23.06 -58.76
N ILE A 2 -6.65 22.46 -57.85
CA ILE A 2 -6.14 23.17 -56.68
C ILE A 2 -4.70 23.53 -57.06
N THR A 3 -4.46 24.82 -57.19
CA THR A 3 -3.32 25.44 -57.88
C THR A 3 -1.98 25.06 -57.21
N SER A 4 -0.94 24.88 -58.04
CA SER A 4 0.44 24.51 -57.65
C SER A 4 1.03 25.40 -56.54
N THR A 5 0.47 26.60 -56.37
CA THR A 5 0.76 27.61 -55.35
C THR A 5 0.49 27.15 -53.91
N THR A 6 -0.51 26.29 -53.68
CA THR A 6 -0.86 25.78 -52.33
C THR A 6 0.07 24.63 -51.90
N ALA A 7 0.46 23.77 -52.84
CA ALA A 7 1.41 22.68 -52.60
C ALA A 7 2.84 23.20 -52.36
N SER A 8 3.26 24.27 -53.03
CA SER A 8 4.57 24.91 -52.77
C SER A 8 4.60 25.63 -51.42
N ARG A 9 3.51 26.32 -51.04
CA ARG A 9 3.34 26.92 -49.70
C ARG A 9 3.37 25.87 -48.58
N LEU A 10 2.73 24.72 -48.77
CA LEU A 10 2.77 23.61 -47.81
C LEU A 10 4.15 22.96 -47.68
N LYS A 11 4.90 22.80 -48.80
CA LYS A 11 6.30 22.33 -48.75
C LYS A 11 7.21 23.33 -48.03
N SER A 12 7.03 24.62 -48.26
CA SER A 12 7.76 25.71 -47.59
C SER A 12 7.48 25.77 -46.08
N LEU A 13 6.22 25.70 -45.67
CA LEU A 13 5.83 25.66 -44.25
C LEU A 13 6.35 24.40 -43.54
N ARG A 14 6.37 23.25 -44.24
CA ARG A 14 6.90 21.98 -43.74
C ARG A 14 8.42 21.99 -43.58
N ALA A 15 9.15 22.61 -44.52
CA ALA A 15 10.59 22.81 -44.41
C ALA A 15 10.94 23.74 -43.24
N LYS A 16 10.17 24.82 -43.04
CA LYS A 16 10.35 25.75 -41.91
C LYS A 16 10.05 25.10 -40.55
N ALA A 17 9.01 24.26 -40.47
CA ALA A 17 8.67 23.54 -39.25
C ALA A 17 9.74 22.50 -38.89
N ASN A 18 10.23 21.72 -39.87
CA ASN A 18 11.28 20.74 -39.65
C ASN A 18 12.61 21.39 -39.26
N LEU A 19 12.98 22.51 -39.90
CA LEU A 19 14.18 23.27 -39.53
C LEU A 19 14.10 23.80 -38.09
N LYS A 20 12.93 24.27 -37.66
CA LYS A 20 12.70 24.76 -36.29
C LYS A 20 12.77 23.65 -35.24
N ILE A 21 12.33 22.43 -35.60
CA ILE A 21 12.43 21.24 -34.75
C ILE A 21 13.89 20.77 -34.65
N GLU A 22 14.61 20.68 -35.77
CA GLU A 22 16.03 20.29 -35.76
C GLU A 22 16.92 21.30 -35.03
N GLN A 23 16.62 22.60 -35.12
CA GLN A 23 17.33 23.64 -34.36
C GLN A 23 17.08 23.50 -32.85
N ARG A 24 15.86 23.13 -32.44
CA ARG A 24 15.53 22.88 -31.04
C ARG A 24 16.17 21.59 -30.51
N LEU A 25 16.23 20.54 -31.31
CA LEU A 25 16.92 19.30 -30.96
C LEU A 25 18.43 19.51 -30.81
N ARG A 26 19.06 20.28 -31.71
CA ARG A 26 20.47 20.65 -31.59
C ARG A 26 20.76 21.54 -30.37
N ALA A 27 19.84 22.43 -30.01
CA ALA A 27 19.95 23.23 -28.78
C ALA A 27 19.85 22.35 -27.51
N ILE A 28 18.97 21.34 -27.51
CA ILE A 28 18.85 20.36 -26.42
C ILE A 28 20.12 19.49 -26.34
N GLU A 29 20.65 19.01 -27.47
CA GLU A 29 21.90 18.24 -27.52
C GLU A 29 23.12 19.06 -27.07
N GLN A 30 23.18 20.36 -27.40
CA GLN A 30 24.24 21.25 -26.90
C GLN A 30 24.09 21.53 -25.40
N HIS A 31 22.87 21.65 -24.88
CA HIS A 31 22.63 21.80 -23.45
C HIS A 31 23.06 20.56 -22.65
N LEU A 32 22.91 19.37 -23.24
CA LEU A 32 23.32 18.09 -22.65
C LEU A 32 24.85 17.86 -22.69
N LYS A 33 25.58 18.51 -23.60
CA LYS A 33 27.05 18.34 -23.76
C LYS A 33 27.91 19.33 -22.98
N LEU A 34 27.34 20.41 -22.43
CA LEU A 34 28.08 21.39 -21.64
C LEU A 34 27.69 21.31 -20.16
N LYS A 35 28.30 20.36 -19.45
CA LYS A 35 28.77 20.53 -18.06
C LYS A 35 29.70 19.36 -17.72
N PRO A 36 31.03 19.52 -17.81
CA PRO A 36 31.92 18.72 -16.99
C PRO A 36 31.64 19.12 -15.54
N ILE A 37 31.29 18.15 -14.71
CA ILE A 37 31.17 18.34 -13.27
C ILE A 37 32.60 18.34 -12.73
N ASP A 38 33.10 19.51 -12.35
CA ASP A 38 34.26 19.62 -11.48
C ASP A 38 33.89 19.02 -10.11
N GLU A 39 34.73 18.11 -9.63
CA GLU A 39 34.62 17.45 -8.33
C GLU A 39 35.07 18.38 -7.20
N ASP A 40 34.38 19.51 -6.97
CA ASP A 40 34.28 20.05 -5.61
C ASP A 40 33.25 21.18 -5.54
N GLN A 41 32.54 21.25 -4.42
CA GLN A 41 31.74 22.40 -3.99
C GLN A 41 30.56 22.84 -4.89
N SER A 42 29.41 22.15 -4.75
CA SER A 42 28.08 22.76 -4.49
C SER A 42 26.95 21.79 -4.84
N ARG A 43 26.54 20.96 -3.86
CA ARG A 43 25.36 20.09 -3.94
C ARG A 43 24.07 20.77 -3.43
N ARG A 44 23.98 22.10 -3.50
CA ARG A 44 22.75 22.82 -3.16
C ARG A 44 22.42 23.79 -4.29
N SER A 45 21.20 23.68 -4.82
CA SER A 45 20.54 24.59 -5.77
C SER A 45 21.04 24.68 -7.23
N LEU A 46 20.81 23.64 -8.04
CA LEU A 46 20.59 23.69 -9.51
C LEU A 46 20.13 22.26 -9.91
N VAL A 47 18.97 21.90 -10.48
CA VAL A 47 17.78 22.62 -10.96
C VAL A 47 16.60 21.62 -10.90
N ILE A 48 15.74 21.67 -9.87
CA ILE A 48 14.46 20.92 -9.86
C ILE A 48 13.46 21.56 -10.86
N GLY A 49 13.62 22.85 -11.16
CA GLY A 49 12.78 23.59 -12.12
C GLY A 49 12.97 23.24 -13.60
N ASP A 50 14.16 22.78 -14.02
CA ASP A 50 14.41 22.39 -15.42
C ASP A 50 13.84 21.00 -15.70
N ARG A 51 13.91 20.06 -14.75
CA ARG A 51 13.49 18.68 -14.97
C ARG A 51 11.97 18.53 -15.13
N SER A 52 11.19 19.22 -14.30
CA SER A 52 9.73 19.26 -14.45
C SER A 52 9.31 19.96 -15.75
N SER A 53 10.05 21.00 -16.13
CA SER A 53 9.85 21.73 -17.39
C SER A 53 10.18 20.86 -18.61
N LEU A 54 11.27 20.09 -18.55
CA LEU A 54 11.67 19.14 -19.59
C LEU A 54 10.71 17.94 -19.69
N GLU A 55 10.22 17.41 -18.58
CA GLU A 55 9.18 16.37 -18.57
C GLU A 55 7.85 16.89 -19.13
N HIS A 56 7.44 18.11 -18.79
CA HIS A 56 6.24 18.75 -19.32
C HIS A 56 6.36 19.01 -20.84
N ILE A 57 7.51 19.48 -21.30
CA ILE A 57 7.79 19.67 -22.73
C ILE A 57 7.76 18.33 -23.46
N ALA A 58 8.42 17.31 -22.94
CA ALA A 58 8.48 16.00 -23.59
C ALA A 58 7.12 15.28 -23.60
N THR A 59 6.33 15.38 -22.54
CA THR A 59 4.95 14.85 -22.50
C THR A 59 4.01 15.58 -23.44
N SER A 60 4.11 16.91 -23.52
CA SER A 60 3.37 17.74 -24.49
C SER A 60 3.70 17.35 -25.94
N GLU A 61 5.00 17.22 -26.27
CA GLU A 61 5.45 16.82 -27.60
C GLU A 61 5.01 15.39 -27.97
N ILE A 62 5.04 14.44 -27.04
CA ILE A 62 4.48 13.09 -27.24
C ILE A 62 2.97 13.16 -27.54
N GLY A 63 2.23 14.03 -26.84
CA GLY A 63 0.81 14.28 -27.09
C GLY A 63 0.55 14.84 -28.50
N HIS A 64 1.36 15.81 -28.94
CA HIS A 64 1.27 16.37 -30.30
C HIS A 64 1.55 15.31 -31.37
N VAL A 65 2.59 14.48 -31.19
CA VAL A 65 2.94 13.41 -32.12
C VAL A 65 1.86 12.33 -32.16
N ALA A 66 1.28 11.95 -31.02
CA ALA A 66 0.17 10.99 -30.95
C ALA A 66 -1.08 11.50 -31.67
N HIS A 67 -1.41 12.78 -31.50
CA HIS A 67 -2.51 13.42 -32.21
C HIS A 67 -2.26 13.42 -33.73
N SER A 68 -1.05 13.79 -34.19
CA SER A 68 -0.68 13.75 -35.61
C SER A 68 -0.74 12.33 -36.18
N LEU A 69 -0.30 11.31 -35.44
CA LEU A 69 -0.41 9.90 -35.84
C LEU A 69 -1.88 9.46 -35.97
N SER A 70 -2.77 9.90 -35.07
CA SER A 70 -4.19 9.60 -35.13
C SER A 70 -4.87 10.18 -36.38
N LEU A 71 -4.52 11.42 -36.74
CA LEU A 71 -5.02 12.10 -37.93
C LEU A 71 -4.52 11.41 -39.22
N LEU A 72 -3.23 11.04 -39.25
CA LEU A 72 -2.64 10.29 -40.37
C LEU A 72 -3.28 8.90 -40.52
N ALA A 73 -3.56 8.21 -39.41
CA ALA A 73 -4.24 6.92 -39.44
C ALA A 73 -5.68 7.02 -39.95
N ARG A 74 -6.44 8.07 -39.57
CA ARG A 74 -7.78 8.34 -40.11
C ARG A 74 -7.72 8.65 -41.62
N ARG A 75 -6.78 9.50 -42.04
CA ARG A 75 -6.62 9.88 -43.45
C ARG A 75 -6.11 8.74 -44.33
N ARG A 76 -5.32 7.80 -43.79
CA ARG A 76 -4.91 6.57 -44.47
C ARG A 76 -6.10 5.65 -44.79
N ARG A 77 -7.08 5.57 -43.88
CA ARG A 77 -8.31 4.76 -44.07
C ARG A 77 -9.20 5.32 -45.18
N SER A 78 -9.22 6.63 -45.39
CA SER A 78 -10.05 7.29 -46.41
C SER A 78 -9.43 7.36 -47.81
N LEU A 79 -8.24 6.78 -48.03
CA LEU A 79 -7.52 6.86 -49.31
C LEU A 79 -7.47 5.52 -50.05
N ALA A 80 -7.53 5.61 -51.39
CA ALA A 80 -7.43 4.46 -52.29
C ALA A 80 -6.06 3.75 -52.19
N PRO A 81 -5.98 2.43 -52.41
CA PRO A 81 -4.82 1.59 -52.05
C PRO A 81 -3.48 2.08 -52.60
N HIS A 82 -3.46 2.54 -53.85
CA HIS A 82 -2.28 3.02 -54.57
C HIS A 82 -1.71 4.35 -54.03
N ARG A 83 -2.48 5.11 -53.23
CA ARG A 83 -2.02 6.37 -52.58
C ARG A 83 -1.59 6.18 -51.12
N ARG A 84 -1.65 4.97 -50.57
CA ARG A 84 -1.31 4.67 -49.16
C ARG A 84 0.19 4.59 -48.89
N SER A 85 1.02 4.40 -49.92
CA SER A 85 2.47 4.22 -49.77
C SER A 85 3.19 5.44 -49.16
N LEU A 86 2.83 6.65 -49.60
CA LEU A 86 3.43 7.91 -49.12
C LEU A 86 3.06 8.21 -47.65
N ILE A 87 1.81 7.92 -47.25
CA ILE A 87 1.35 8.12 -45.87
C ILE A 87 1.95 7.05 -44.94
N SER A 88 2.18 5.85 -45.44
CA SER A 88 2.79 4.76 -44.66
C SER A 88 4.23 5.09 -44.26
N ARG A 89 5.05 5.67 -45.16
CA ARG A 89 6.40 6.12 -44.82
C ARG A 89 6.41 7.23 -43.76
N HIS A 90 5.49 8.19 -43.87
CA HIS A 90 5.42 9.27 -42.89
C HIS A 90 4.92 8.80 -41.53
N TYR A 91 3.95 7.88 -41.52
CA TYR A 91 3.45 7.22 -40.31
C TYR A 91 4.55 6.43 -39.59
N LEU A 92 5.35 5.65 -40.33
CA LEU A 92 6.50 4.93 -39.74
C LEU A 92 7.52 5.90 -39.14
N SER A 93 7.88 6.98 -39.84
CA SER A 93 8.84 7.97 -39.36
C SER A 93 8.37 8.67 -38.07
N LEU A 94 7.12 9.13 -38.02
CA LEU A 94 6.53 9.73 -36.81
C LEU A 94 6.39 8.71 -35.67
N SER A 95 6.08 7.45 -35.98
CA SER A 95 6.00 6.38 -34.98
C SER A 95 7.36 6.06 -34.39
N LEU A 96 8.42 6.09 -35.20
CA LEU A 96 9.79 5.89 -34.73
C LEU A 96 10.22 7.04 -33.82
N GLN A 97 9.90 8.28 -34.21
CA GLN A 97 10.19 9.49 -33.44
C GLN A 97 9.44 9.50 -32.09
N ALA A 98 8.17 9.08 -32.07
CA ALA A 98 7.40 8.89 -30.83
C ALA A 98 7.96 7.79 -29.92
N SER A 99 8.62 6.78 -30.50
CA SER A 99 9.24 5.67 -29.75
C SER A 99 10.55 6.11 -29.13
N LEU A 100 11.37 6.86 -29.88
CA LEU A 100 12.61 7.46 -29.37
C LEU A 100 12.33 8.47 -28.25
N LEU A 101 11.35 9.38 -28.43
CA LEU A 101 10.93 10.32 -27.37
C LEU A 101 10.44 9.61 -26.10
N ARG A 102 9.69 8.51 -26.24
CA ARG A 102 9.28 7.69 -25.10
C ARG A 102 10.45 6.96 -24.44
N CYS A 103 11.43 6.52 -25.22
CA CYS A 103 12.65 5.90 -24.72
C CYS A 103 13.49 6.92 -23.94
N SER A 104 13.67 8.14 -24.46
CA SER A 104 14.33 9.24 -23.74
C SER A 104 13.56 9.68 -22.50
N LEU A 105 12.23 9.69 -22.51
CA LEU A 105 11.42 9.99 -21.32
C LEU A 105 11.50 8.89 -20.25
N LYS A 106 11.61 7.62 -20.68
CA LYS A 106 11.95 6.51 -19.76
C LYS A 106 13.34 6.73 -19.17
N GLN A 107 14.32 7.12 -19.98
CA GLN A 107 15.68 7.44 -19.49
C GLN A 107 15.67 8.58 -18.47
N ILE A 108 14.92 9.65 -18.72
CA ILE A 108 14.76 10.81 -17.80
C ILE A 108 14.03 10.42 -16.51
N ARG A 109 13.06 9.49 -16.56
CA ARG A 109 12.37 8.98 -15.38
C ARG A 109 13.24 8.04 -14.52
N VAL A 110 14.26 7.41 -15.12
CA VAL A 110 15.10 6.38 -14.49
C VAL A 110 16.21 6.97 -13.59
N ASP A 111 16.41 8.30 -13.53
CA ASP A 111 17.37 8.92 -12.59
C ASP A 111 16.85 8.99 -11.12
N PHE A 112 16.07 8.02 -10.65
CA PHE A 112 15.93 7.73 -9.22
C PHE A 112 16.69 6.43 -8.96
N ASN A 113 17.94 6.54 -8.51
CA ASN A 113 18.81 5.37 -8.36
C ASN A 113 18.36 4.54 -7.14
N LEU A 114 17.54 3.52 -7.39
CA LEU A 114 17.03 2.57 -6.38
C LEU A 114 18.16 1.85 -5.62
N GLU A 115 19.34 1.71 -6.23
CA GLU A 115 20.50 1.06 -5.59
C GLU A 115 21.00 1.84 -4.37
N ASN A 116 20.73 3.15 -4.31
CA ASN A 116 21.12 4.01 -3.18
C ASN A 116 20.14 3.99 -2.01
N LEU A 117 19.02 3.26 -2.11
CA LEU A 117 18.05 3.17 -1.03
C LEU A 117 18.61 2.36 0.16
N PRO A 118 18.57 2.92 1.39
CA PRO A 118 19.18 2.30 2.55
C PRO A 118 18.43 1.06 3.02
N SER A 119 19.16 -0.02 3.30
CA SER A 119 18.56 -1.25 3.83
C SER A 119 18.22 -1.16 5.32
N ASP A 120 18.94 -0.36 6.11
CA ASP A 120 18.68 -0.21 7.55
C ASP A 120 17.34 0.50 7.80
N PRO A 121 16.43 -0.06 8.62
CA PRO A 121 15.10 0.52 8.85
C PRO A 121 15.13 1.95 9.37
N TRP A 122 16.14 2.33 10.15
CA TRP A 122 16.25 3.67 10.72
C TRP A 122 16.67 4.71 9.70
N LEU A 123 17.45 4.32 8.70
CA LEU A 123 17.94 5.22 7.66
C LEU A 123 16.93 5.41 6.52
N ARG A 124 15.87 4.61 6.48
CA ARG A 124 14.82 4.71 5.46
C ARG A 124 13.98 5.96 5.66
N GLU A 125 13.94 6.83 4.65
CA GLU A 125 12.93 7.88 4.64
C GLU A 125 11.53 7.27 4.52
N LYS A 126 10.54 7.96 5.07
CA LYS A 126 9.14 7.56 5.01
C LYS A 126 8.69 7.42 3.56
N ILE A 127 7.80 6.47 3.28
CA ILE A 127 7.33 6.28 1.90
C ILE A 127 6.65 7.56 1.37
N SER A 128 5.97 8.31 2.22
CA SER A 128 5.34 9.61 1.93
C SER A 128 6.31 10.74 1.57
N SER A 129 7.60 10.64 1.90
CA SER A 129 8.58 11.70 1.58
C SER A 129 8.97 11.69 0.11
N TYR A 130 8.80 10.56 -0.56
CA TYR A 130 9.12 10.41 -1.97
C TYR A 130 8.04 11.01 -2.88
N HIS A 131 8.33 11.13 -4.17
CA HIS A 131 7.32 11.55 -5.13
C HIS A 131 6.27 10.42 -5.30
N PRO A 132 4.95 10.71 -5.36
CA PRO A 132 3.90 9.68 -5.43
C PRO A 132 4.07 8.65 -6.56
N ASN A 133 4.58 9.09 -7.71
CA ASN A 133 4.87 8.19 -8.85
C ASN A 133 5.96 7.14 -8.56
N ASN A 134 6.73 7.29 -7.48
CA ASN A 134 7.86 6.43 -7.12
C ASN A 134 7.53 5.49 -5.94
N TYR A 135 6.40 5.68 -5.25
CA TYR A 135 6.05 4.89 -4.06
C TYR A 135 6.08 3.39 -4.33
N ASP A 136 5.45 2.98 -5.43
CA ASP A 136 5.32 1.56 -5.75
C ASP A 136 6.63 0.94 -6.17
N GLU A 137 7.50 1.72 -6.82
CA GLU A 137 8.82 1.26 -7.23
C GLU A 137 9.74 1.06 -6.03
N ILE A 138 9.70 1.99 -5.07
CA ILE A 138 10.43 1.90 -3.80
C ILE A 138 9.91 0.74 -2.95
N ARG A 139 8.58 0.57 -2.84
CA ARG A 139 7.98 -0.58 -2.13
C ARG A 139 8.40 -1.90 -2.77
N ARG A 140 8.35 -1.99 -4.10
CA ARG A 140 8.77 -3.18 -4.87
C ARG A 140 10.22 -3.53 -4.58
N TYR A 141 11.10 -2.54 -4.61
CA TYR A 141 12.52 -2.74 -4.32
C TYR A 141 12.74 -3.32 -2.92
N TYR A 142 12.11 -2.74 -1.89
CA TYR A 142 12.25 -3.27 -0.53
C TYR A 142 11.62 -4.65 -0.36
N LEU A 143 10.45 -4.92 -0.96
CA LEU A 143 9.83 -6.25 -0.91
C LEU A 143 10.72 -7.34 -1.52
N GLN A 144 11.43 -7.02 -2.60
CA GLN A 144 12.39 -7.95 -3.23
C GLN A 144 13.62 -8.18 -2.37
N LYS A 145 14.14 -7.15 -1.70
CA LYS A 145 15.24 -7.28 -0.74
C LYS A 145 14.83 -8.03 0.52
N GLY A 146 13.58 -7.88 0.93
CA GLY A 146 13.05 -8.41 2.18
C GLY A 146 13.47 -7.61 3.43
N PRO A 147 12.99 -8.07 4.60
CA PRO A 147 13.26 -7.44 5.89
C PRO A 147 14.76 -7.41 6.23
N CYS A 148 15.23 -6.31 6.80
CA CYS A 148 16.60 -6.20 7.31
C CYS A 148 16.75 -6.98 8.63
N GLN A 149 17.36 -8.17 8.56
CA GLN A 149 17.59 -9.06 9.70
C GLN A 149 19.09 -9.29 9.90
N LEU A 150 19.71 -8.46 10.75
CA LEU A 150 21.11 -8.58 11.10
C LEU A 150 21.29 -9.69 12.15
N VAL A 151 21.99 -10.76 11.79
CA VAL A 151 22.30 -11.88 12.68
C VAL A 151 23.79 -11.84 13.01
N PHE A 152 24.12 -11.59 14.28
CA PHE A 152 25.49 -11.69 14.79
C PHE A 152 25.82 -13.11 15.27
N GLN A 153 27.13 -13.41 15.36
CA GLN A 153 27.60 -14.71 15.82
C GLN A 153 27.38 -14.90 17.32
N HIS A 154 27.49 -13.82 18.10
CA HIS A 154 27.28 -13.84 19.55
C HIS A 154 26.19 -12.87 19.98
N HIS A 155 25.47 -13.25 21.04
CA HIS A 155 24.45 -12.38 21.65
C HIS A 155 25.04 -11.11 22.26
N ASP A 156 26.32 -11.11 22.62
CA ASP A 156 27.02 -9.96 23.19
C ASP A 156 27.32 -8.86 22.17
N ASP A 157 27.19 -9.15 20.88
CA ASP A 157 27.43 -8.19 19.80
C ASP A 157 26.26 -7.20 19.63
N TYR A 158 25.09 -7.52 20.20
CA TYR A 158 23.96 -6.60 20.23
C TYR A 158 24.08 -5.62 21.42
N PRO A 159 23.80 -4.32 21.21
CA PRO A 159 23.79 -3.31 22.26
C PRO A 159 23.03 -3.74 23.52
N LEU A 160 23.60 -3.38 24.67
CA LEU A 160 22.99 -3.59 25.98
C LEU A 160 22.34 -2.28 26.47
N SER A 161 21.02 -2.31 26.64
CA SER A 161 20.25 -1.20 27.21
C SER A 161 19.72 -1.57 28.60
N TYR A 162 19.56 -0.58 29.47
CA TYR A 162 19.05 -0.78 30.83
C TYR A 162 17.60 -0.30 30.91
N PHE A 163 16.68 -1.24 31.13
CA PHE A 163 15.27 -0.92 31.36
C PHE A 163 14.88 -1.32 32.77
N SER A 164 14.47 -0.35 33.60
CA SER A 164 14.07 -0.58 35.00
C SER A 164 15.11 -1.38 35.81
N ARG A 165 16.40 -1.04 35.65
CA ARG A 165 17.56 -1.70 36.31
C ARG A 165 17.83 -3.15 35.88
N LYS A 166 17.14 -3.67 34.86
CA LYS A 166 17.46 -4.97 34.25
C LYS A 166 18.16 -4.73 32.90
N PRO A 167 19.33 -5.35 32.66
CA PRO A 167 19.96 -5.28 31.35
C PRO A 167 19.09 -6.04 30.34
N ARG A 168 18.84 -5.42 29.20
CA ARG A 168 18.11 -5.98 28.07
C ARG A 168 18.94 -5.77 26.81
N ARG A 169 18.77 -6.69 25.86
CA ARG A 169 19.37 -6.61 24.54
C ARG A 169 18.45 -7.29 23.54
N PHE A 170 18.62 -6.94 22.27
CA PHE A 170 17.94 -7.64 21.20
C PHE A 170 18.35 -9.12 21.16
N ARG A 171 17.39 -9.99 20.80
CA ARG A 171 17.59 -11.44 20.72
C ARG A 171 17.29 -11.92 19.31
N PHE A 172 18.31 -12.34 18.57
CA PHE A 172 18.15 -12.75 17.17
C PHE A 172 17.23 -13.97 16.99
N GLU A 173 16.97 -14.77 18.03
CA GLU A 173 16.01 -15.88 17.95
C GLU A 173 14.59 -15.39 17.65
N TRP A 174 14.29 -14.12 17.89
CA TRP A 174 13.01 -13.53 17.52
C TRP A 174 12.75 -13.59 16.00
N TYR A 175 13.78 -13.62 15.16
CA TYR A 175 13.63 -13.77 13.70
C TYR A 175 13.11 -15.13 13.26
N VAL A 176 13.24 -16.17 14.10
CA VAL A 176 12.77 -17.53 13.76
C VAL A 176 11.26 -17.52 13.54
N ASN A 177 10.52 -16.89 14.45
CA ASN A 177 9.06 -16.85 14.42
C ASN A 177 8.47 -15.54 13.90
N ARG A 178 9.30 -14.51 13.66
CA ARG A 178 8.87 -13.18 13.21
C ARG A 178 9.63 -12.77 11.96
N LYS A 179 9.22 -13.32 10.81
CA LYS A 179 9.84 -13.02 9.51
C LYS A 179 9.73 -11.56 9.10
N TRP A 180 8.74 -10.83 9.62
CA TRP A 180 8.51 -9.41 9.36
C TRP A 180 9.33 -8.46 10.24
N LEU A 181 10.02 -8.97 11.26
CA LEU A 181 10.73 -8.15 12.24
C LEU A 181 12.06 -7.66 11.67
N GLU A 182 12.34 -6.38 11.83
CA GLU A 182 13.63 -5.76 11.51
C GLU A 182 14.26 -5.19 12.78
N TYR A 183 15.59 -5.06 12.77
CA TYR A 183 16.35 -4.45 13.87
C TYR A 183 17.38 -3.47 13.30
N SER A 184 17.51 -2.32 13.95
CA SER A 184 18.54 -1.32 13.66
C SER A 184 19.47 -1.19 14.87
N ILE A 185 20.77 -1.39 14.65
CA ILE A 185 21.81 -1.32 15.70
C ILE A 185 21.97 0.13 16.17
N ASP A 186 21.97 1.08 15.22
CA ASP A 186 22.19 2.50 15.50
C ASP A 186 21.16 3.09 16.47
N LYS A 187 19.97 2.49 16.53
CA LYS A 187 18.90 2.89 17.44
C LYS A 187 18.60 1.91 18.56
N ASP A 188 19.24 0.74 18.57
CA ASP A 188 18.86 -0.38 19.43
C ASP A 188 17.33 -0.59 19.45
N ALA A 189 16.72 -0.62 18.26
CA ALA A 189 15.27 -0.62 18.11
C ALA A 189 14.80 -1.64 17.09
N VAL A 190 13.63 -2.24 17.37
CA VAL A 190 12.94 -3.17 16.46
C VAL A 190 11.83 -2.45 15.70
N SER A 191 11.65 -2.80 14.43
CA SER A 191 10.59 -2.25 13.59
C SER A 191 9.87 -3.36 12.81
N CYS A 192 8.67 -3.03 12.33
CA CYS A 192 7.87 -3.91 11.50
C CYS A 192 8.07 -3.55 10.02
N PHE A 193 8.64 -4.46 9.23
CA PHE A 193 8.94 -4.24 7.81
C PHE A 193 7.72 -3.81 7.00
N TYR A 194 6.61 -4.54 7.15
CA TYR A 194 5.37 -4.23 6.42
C TYR A 194 4.72 -2.92 6.89
N CYS A 195 4.89 -2.58 8.17
CA CYS A 195 4.39 -1.34 8.73
C CYS A 195 5.14 -0.13 8.15
N TYR A 196 6.43 -0.25 7.86
CA TYR A 196 7.17 0.79 7.12
C TYR A 196 6.67 0.94 5.67
N LEU A 197 6.45 -0.17 4.96
CA LEU A 197 6.08 -0.14 3.54
C LEU A 197 4.65 0.36 3.28
N PHE A 198 3.73 0.01 4.19
CA PHE A 198 2.30 0.18 3.99
C PHE A 198 1.61 1.02 5.09
N GLY A 199 2.33 1.37 6.16
CA GLY A 199 1.84 2.31 7.16
C GLY A 199 1.80 3.71 6.57
N GLN A 200 0.63 4.35 6.58
CA GLN A 200 0.49 5.75 6.21
C GLN A 200 0.99 6.65 7.36
N ASP A 201 1.32 7.91 7.04
CA ASP A 201 1.59 8.99 8.00
C ASP A 201 0.32 9.49 8.73
N VAL A 202 -0.65 8.62 8.92
CA VAL A 202 -1.83 8.86 9.74
C VAL A 202 -1.76 7.77 10.80
N GLY A 203 -1.62 8.17 12.06
CA GLY A 203 -1.21 7.34 13.18
C GLY A 203 -1.66 5.88 13.12
N GLU A 204 -0.72 4.99 13.38
CA GLU A 204 -0.94 3.64 13.93
C GLU A 204 -2.26 2.97 13.53
N GLN A 205 -2.44 2.57 12.27
CA GLN A 205 -3.34 1.48 11.87
C GLN A 205 -3.22 1.14 10.37
N GLY A 206 -3.28 -0.16 10.05
CA GLY A 206 -3.31 -0.66 8.67
C GLY A 206 -4.49 -0.10 7.89
N GLY A 207 -4.25 0.32 6.64
CA GLY A 207 -5.29 0.92 5.80
C GLY A 207 -6.50 0.02 5.59
N ALA A 208 -7.66 0.62 5.34
CA ALA A 208 -8.89 -0.11 5.06
C ALA A 208 -8.74 -1.01 3.82
N PHE A 209 -9.48 -2.13 3.77
CA PHE A 209 -9.52 -2.98 2.57
C PHE A 209 -10.09 -2.23 1.35
N ARG A 210 -11.04 -1.32 1.60
CA ARG A 210 -11.81 -0.58 0.60
C ARG A 210 -11.64 0.93 0.73
N GLY A 211 -11.55 1.64 -0.40
CA GLY A 211 -11.55 3.10 -0.51
C GLY A 211 -12.86 3.78 -0.18
N HIS A 212 -12.77 4.94 0.46
CA HIS A 212 -13.89 5.90 0.45
C HIS A 212 -14.09 6.46 -0.96
N ASP A 213 -13.00 6.71 -1.70
CA ASP A 213 -13.01 7.06 -3.12
C ASP A 213 -12.14 6.09 -3.93
N GLU A 214 -12.81 5.28 -4.75
CA GLU A 214 -12.22 4.27 -5.64
C GLU A 214 -12.25 4.71 -7.12
N SER A 215 -12.52 6.00 -7.37
CA SER A 215 -12.58 6.56 -8.71
C SER A 215 -11.22 6.49 -9.41
N GLN A 216 -11.21 6.48 -10.75
CA GLN A 216 -9.97 6.29 -11.52
C GLN A 216 -8.90 7.37 -11.27
N GLY A 217 -9.31 8.56 -10.81
CA GLY A 217 -8.42 9.66 -10.46
C GLY A 217 -8.06 9.75 -8.97
N SER A 218 -8.56 8.86 -8.12
CA SER A 218 -8.19 8.81 -6.71
C SER A 218 -6.74 8.37 -6.56
N SER A 219 -5.98 9.08 -5.73
CA SER A 219 -4.60 8.75 -5.38
C SER A 219 -4.49 7.67 -4.31
N ASP A 220 -5.60 7.26 -3.68
CA ASP A 220 -5.65 6.19 -2.68
C ASP A 220 -6.96 5.40 -2.81
N LYS A 221 -6.95 4.37 -3.65
CA LYS A 221 -8.09 3.46 -3.82
C LYS A 221 -8.15 2.38 -2.72
N ARG A 222 -7.23 2.45 -1.75
CA ARG A 222 -7.00 1.51 -0.64
C ARG A 222 -6.64 0.09 -1.08
N ASN A 223 -6.39 -0.78 -0.10
CA ASN A 223 -5.61 -2.00 -0.27
C ASN A 223 -6.10 -2.93 -1.39
N PHE A 224 -7.41 -3.20 -1.51
CA PHE A 224 -7.90 -4.19 -2.48
C PHE A 224 -7.64 -3.80 -3.93
N LEU A 225 -8.03 -2.58 -4.32
CA LEU A 225 -7.88 -2.13 -5.71
C LEU A 225 -6.42 -1.86 -6.07
N GLU A 226 -5.63 -1.34 -5.13
CA GLU A 226 -4.19 -1.16 -5.32
C GLU A 226 -3.48 -2.52 -5.52
N LEU A 227 -3.80 -3.54 -4.71
CA LEU A 227 -3.25 -4.89 -4.87
C LEU A 227 -3.72 -5.58 -6.16
N LEU A 228 -4.97 -5.33 -6.57
CA LEU A 228 -5.50 -5.87 -7.82
C LEU A 228 -4.82 -5.23 -9.05
N GLN A 229 -4.62 -3.90 -9.01
CA GLN A 229 -3.88 -3.18 -10.05
C GLN A 229 -2.43 -3.65 -10.11
N PHE A 230 -1.77 -3.79 -8.96
CA PHE A 230 -0.44 -4.38 -8.84
C PHE A 230 -0.38 -5.78 -9.49
N SER A 231 -1.37 -6.63 -9.22
CA SER A 231 -1.44 -7.98 -9.81
C SER A 231 -1.58 -7.94 -11.33
N GLY A 232 -2.32 -6.96 -11.86
CA GLY A 232 -2.40 -6.69 -13.29
C GLY A 232 -1.05 -6.24 -13.86
N ASP A 233 -0.42 -5.25 -13.24
CA ASP A 233 0.84 -4.68 -13.75
C ASP A 233 1.98 -5.71 -13.86
N HIS A 234 1.93 -6.79 -13.05
CA HIS A 234 2.92 -7.86 -13.03
C HIS A 234 2.51 -9.12 -13.82
N ASN A 235 1.29 -9.17 -14.35
CA ASN A 235 0.81 -10.32 -15.09
C ASN A 235 -0.04 -9.84 -16.28
N GLU A 236 0.52 -9.96 -17.48
CA GLU A 236 -0.12 -9.50 -18.72
C GLU A 236 -1.50 -10.13 -18.93
N SER A 237 -1.69 -11.39 -18.53
CA SER A 237 -3.00 -12.06 -18.61
C SER A 237 -4.02 -11.44 -17.65
N ILE A 238 -3.62 -11.09 -16.42
CA ILE A 238 -4.48 -10.40 -15.46
C ILE A 238 -4.74 -8.96 -15.91
N ASN A 239 -3.72 -8.24 -16.41
CA ASN A 239 -3.89 -6.88 -16.92
C ASN A 239 -4.87 -6.85 -18.09
N ASP A 240 -4.72 -7.79 -19.02
CA ASP A 240 -5.61 -7.94 -20.17
C ASP A 240 -7.05 -8.13 -19.71
N VAL A 241 -7.28 -8.98 -18.72
CA VAL A 241 -8.60 -9.17 -18.11
C VAL A 241 -9.08 -7.86 -17.48
N LEU A 242 -8.28 -7.20 -16.64
CA LEU A 242 -8.68 -5.96 -15.96
C LEU A 242 -8.98 -4.80 -16.93
N GLN A 243 -8.32 -4.73 -18.09
CA GLN A 243 -8.53 -3.67 -19.08
C GLN A 243 -9.64 -4.00 -20.08
N LYS A 244 -9.74 -5.25 -20.54
CA LYS A 244 -10.66 -5.65 -21.62
C LYS A 244 -12.04 -6.03 -21.12
N VAL A 245 -12.17 -6.44 -19.87
CA VAL A 245 -13.43 -6.96 -19.31
C VAL A 245 -14.40 -5.82 -18.95
N PRO A 246 -15.71 -5.96 -19.27
CA PRO A 246 -16.75 -5.02 -18.85
C PRO A 246 -16.74 -4.76 -17.34
N LYS A 247 -17.13 -3.55 -16.90
CA LYS A 247 -17.04 -3.13 -15.49
C LYS A 247 -17.70 -4.11 -14.51
N ASN A 248 -18.84 -4.69 -14.87
CA ASN A 248 -19.58 -5.67 -14.08
C ASN A 248 -18.85 -7.01 -13.90
N CYS A 249 -17.91 -7.34 -14.78
CA CYS A 249 -17.15 -8.59 -14.74
C CYS A 249 -15.74 -8.42 -14.13
N LYS A 250 -15.36 -7.19 -13.72
CA LYS A 250 -14.09 -6.95 -12.99
C LYS A 250 -14.12 -7.45 -11.54
N LEU A 251 -15.32 -7.74 -11.02
CA LEU A 251 -15.56 -8.19 -9.66
C LEU A 251 -15.04 -7.22 -8.57
N THR A 252 -14.87 -5.95 -8.91
CA THR A 252 -14.34 -4.90 -8.01
C THR A 252 -15.42 -4.15 -7.23
N HIS A 253 -16.69 -4.48 -7.43
CA HIS A 253 -17.80 -3.80 -6.80
C HIS A 253 -17.76 -3.96 -5.27
N HIS A 254 -18.18 -2.95 -4.54
CA HIS A 254 -18.10 -2.93 -3.06
C HIS A 254 -18.79 -4.12 -2.39
N ASN A 255 -19.89 -4.64 -2.94
CA ASN A 255 -20.54 -5.85 -2.41
C ASN A 255 -19.65 -7.09 -2.54
N ILE A 256 -18.91 -7.21 -3.64
CA ILE A 256 -17.99 -8.32 -3.86
C ILE A 256 -16.79 -8.21 -2.92
N GLN A 257 -16.27 -6.99 -2.73
CA GLN A 257 -15.22 -6.75 -1.73
C GLN A 257 -15.69 -7.15 -0.32
N LYS A 258 -16.92 -6.82 0.05
CA LYS A 258 -17.52 -7.28 1.31
C LYS A 258 -17.64 -8.81 1.37
N ASP A 259 -18.04 -9.46 0.30
CA ASP A 259 -18.15 -10.92 0.24
C ASP A 259 -16.77 -11.59 0.41
N ILE A 260 -15.73 -11.02 -0.20
CA ILE A 260 -14.34 -11.46 -0.03
C ILE A 260 -13.90 -11.30 1.43
N VAL A 261 -14.12 -10.12 2.03
CA VAL A 261 -13.80 -9.87 3.44
C VAL A 261 -14.54 -10.86 4.33
N ASN A 262 -15.84 -11.06 4.13
CA ASN A 262 -16.65 -12.00 4.91
C ASN A 262 -16.15 -13.43 4.77
N ALA A 263 -15.72 -13.85 3.58
CA ALA A 263 -15.13 -15.17 3.37
C ALA A 263 -13.81 -15.32 4.14
N ILE A 264 -12.92 -14.32 4.07
CA ILE A 264 -11.64 -14.31 4.78
C ILE A 264 -11.87 -14.32 6.29
N THR A 265 -12.78 -13.47 6.80
CA THR A 265 -13.15 -13.42 8.21
C THR A 265 -13.63 -14.79 8.68
N ARG A 266 -14.55 -15.41 7.95
CA ARG A 266 -15.07 -16.74 8.30
C ARG A 266 -13.97 -17.80 8.38
N GLU A 267 -13.08 -17.88 7.38
CA GLU A 267 -12.01 -18.88 7.39
C GLU A 267 -10.94 -18.58 8.45
N THR A 268 -10.67 -17.29 8.73
CA THR A 268 -9.76 -16.88 9.80
C THR A 268 -10.31 -17.24 11.17
N SER A 269 -11.57 -16.91 11.46
CA SER A 269 -12.22 -17.28 12.72
C SER A 269 -12.25 -18.80 12.89
N LYS A 270 -12.61 -19.56 11.85
CA LYS A 270 -12.56 -21.04 11.88
C LYS A 270 -11.15 -21.55 12.24
N ALA A 271 -10.10 -20.97 11.67
CA ALA A 271 -8.73 -21.36 11.99
C ALA A 271 -8.36 -21.06 13.46
N ILE A 272 -8.80 -19.91 13.99
CA ILE A 272 -8.62 -19.55 15.40
C ILE A 272 -9.34 -20.55 16.32
N ILE A 273 -10.62 -20.84 16.05
CA ILE A 273 -11.41 -21.79 16.86
C ILE A 273 -10.82 -23.19 16.79
N LYS A 274 -10.32 -23.61 15.62
CA LYS A 274 -9.64 -24.89 15.45
C LYS A 274 -8.32 -24.97 16.23
N ASP A 275 -7.55 -23.88 16.32
CA ASP A 275 -6.31 -23.84 17.11
C ASP A 275 -6.57 -23.86 18.63
N LEU A 276 -7.68 -23.24 19.06
CA LEU A 276 -8.17 -23.30 20.44
C LEU A 276 -8.61 -24.71 20.87
N ASP A 277 -9.20 -25.49 19.96
CA ASP A 277 -9.54 -26.91 20.17
C ASP A 277 -10.37 -27.21 21.43
N ASN A 278 -11.48 -26.51 21.62
CA ASN A 278 -12.35 -26.64 22.80
C ASN A 278 -11.64 -26.40 24.16
N GLY A 279 -10.45 -25.81 24.12
CA GLY A 279 -9.69 -25.41 25.30
C GLY A 279 -10.36 -24.29 26.08
N PHE A 280 -9.85 -24.06 27.30
CA PHE A 280 -10.23 -22.87 28.06
C PHE A 280 -9.65 -21.61 27.42
N PHE A 281 -10.40 -20.52 27.49
CA PHE A 281 -9.98 -19.25 26.92
C PHE A 281 -10.30 -18.10 27.87
N LEU A 282 -9.65 -16.98 27.59
CA LEU A 282 -9.83 -15.70 28.24
C LEU A 282 -10.32 -14.71 27.16
N ILE A 283 -11.11 -13.73 27.58
CA ILE A 283 -11.52 -12.62 26.70
C ILE A 283 -10.90 -11.32 27.18
N LEU A 284 -10.43 -10.53 26.23
CA LEU A 284 -10.13 -9.11 26.41
C LEU A 284 -11.14 -8.34 25.58
N VAL A 285 -11.84 -7.41 26.21
CA VAL A 285 -12.87 -6.63 25.55
C VAL A 285 -12.62 -5.16 25.78
N ASP A 286 -12.70 -4.40 24.70
CA ASP A 286 -12.54 -2.96 24.70
C ASP A 286 -13.73 -2.29 24.01
N GLU A 287 -14.17 -1.17 24.56
CA GLU A 287 -15.28 -0.37 24.04
C GLU A 287 -14.71 0.90 23.41
N SER A 288 -15.18 1.24 22.21
CA SER A 288 -14.77 2.46 21.54
C SER A 288 -15.91 3.07 20.73
N ARG A 289 -15.83 4.39 20.55
CA ARG A 289 -16.71 5.17 19.67
C ARG A 289 -16.12 5.29 18.27
N ASP A 290 -16.93 4.98 17.27
CA ASP A 290 -16.55 5.24 15.89
C ASP A 290 -16.76 6.69 15.47
N ILE A 291 -16.26 7.04 14.27
CA ILE A 291 -16.37 8.38 13.68
C ILE A 291 -17.83 8.83 13.42
N SER A 292 -18.78 7.89 13.41
CA SER A 292 -20.21 8.15 13.27
C SER A 292 -20.92 8.20 14.63
N VAL A 293 -20.16 8.27 15.73
CA VAL A 293 -20.65 8.30 17.12
C VAL A 293 -21.44 7.04 17.48
N LYS A 294 -21.13 5.91 16.83
CA LYS A 294 -21.69 4.61 17.19
C LYS A 294 -20.72 3.86 18.08
N GLU A 295 -21.26 3.28 19.13
CA GLU A 295 -20.53 2.49 20.10
C GLU A 295 -20.18 1.12 19.47
N GLN A 296 -18.93 0.70 19.62
CA GLN A 296 -18.40 -0.56 19.12
C GLN A 296 -17.61 -1.28 20.20
N MET A 297 -17.60 -2.60 20.13
CA MET A 297 -16.92 -3.46 21.09
C MET A 297 -16.01 -4.42 20.36
N ALA A 298 -14.71 -4.34 20.62
CA ALA A 298 -13.72 -5.27 20.11
C ALA A 298 -13.52 -6.43 21.09
N LEU A 299 -13.46 -7.67 20.58
CA LEU A 299 -13.20 -8.86 21.39
C LEU A 299 -11.96 -9.60 20.87
N VAL A 300 -11.04 -9.85 21.80
CA VAL A 300 -9.82 -10.62 21.58
C VAL A 300 -9.87 -11.87 22.45
N LEU A 301 -9.56 -13.02 21.85
CA LEU A 301 -9.35 -14.28 22.56
C LEU A 301 -7.90 -14.42 22.97
N HIS A 302 -7.68 -14.88 24.19
CA HIS A 302 -6.37 -15.25 24.70
C HIS A 302 -6.46 -16.68 25.23
N TYR A 303 -5.67 -17.60 24.67
CA TYR A 303 -5.72 -19.02 24.99
C TYR A 303 -4.35 -19.69 24.84
N VAL A 304 -4.26 -20.96 25.26
CA VAL A 304 -3.08 -21.80 25.07
C VAL A 304 -3.41 -22.85 24.02
N ASN A 305 -2.65 -22.91 22.94
CA ASN A 305 -2.88 -23.91 21.90
C ASN A 305 -2.29 -25.28 22.28
N LYS A 306 -2.49 -26.29 21.41
CA LYS A 306 -1.98 -27.66 21.60
C LYS A 306 -0.47 -27.77 21.80
N LYS A 307 0.29 -26.75 21.38
CA LYS A 307 1.76 -26.69 21.53
C LYS A 307 2.18 -26.09 22.88
N GLY A 308 1.23 -25.74 23.75
CA GLY A 308 1.50 -25.05 25.01
C GLY A 308 1.89 -23.57 24.82
N ILE A 309 1.64 -23.00 23.64
CA ILE A 309 1.99 -21.60 23.33
C ILE A 309 0.79 -20.72 23.66
N ILE A 310 1.06 -19.61 24.34
CA ILE A 310 0.09 -18.54 24.59
C ILE A 310 -0.18 -17.80 23.27
N ILE A 311 -1.45 -17.75 22.89
CA ILE A 311 -1.94 -17.17 21.65
C ILE A 311 -2.98 -16.10 21.98
N GLU A 312 -2.79 -14.92 21.39
CA GLU A 312 -3.76 -13.82 21.41
C GLU A 312 -4.26 -13.58 19.99
N ARG A 313 -5.58 -13.59 19.80
CA ARG A 313 -6.22 -13.45 18.49
C ARG A 313 -7.49 -12.62 18.58
N PHE A 314 -7.53 -11.56 17.77
CA PHE A 314 -8.74 -10.81 17.53
C PHE A 314 -9.83 -11.72 16.94
N LEU A 315 -11.02 -11.71 17.55
CA LEU A 315 -12.15 -12.50 17.09
C LEU A 315 -13.09 -11.66 16.23
N GLY A 316 -13.39 -10.43 16.66
CA GLY A 316 -14.32 -9.58 15.95
C GLY A 316 -14.61 -8.26 16.64
N ILE A 317 -15.34 -7.41 15.92
CA ILE A 317 -15.89 -6.15 16.40
C ILE A 317 -17.41 -6.21 16.28
N VAL A 318 -18.11 -5.75 17.31
CA VAL A 318 -19.56 -5.78 17.39
C VAL A 318 -20.07 -4.36 17.58
N HIS A 319 -21.02 -3.95 16.75
CA HIS A 319 -21.74 -2.70 16.99
C HIS A 319 -22.74 -2.90 18.12
N VAL A 320 -22.72 -2.01 19.12
CA VAL A 320 -23.67 -2.03 20.22
C VAL A 320 -24.54 -0.78 20.18
N ALA A 321 -25.84 -0.95 20.44
CA ALA A 321 -26.79 0.17 20.39
C ALA A 321 -26.63 1.14 21.58
N ASN A 322 -26.12 0.64 22.70
CA ASN A 322 -25.77 1.40 23.90
C ASN A 322 -24.67 0.67 24.68
N THR A 323 -23.99 1.39 25.56
CA THR A 323 -22.88 0.88 26.39
C THR A 323 -23.33 0.40 27.76
N THR A 324 -24.60 0.02 27.91
CA THR A 324 -25.06 -0.56 29.19
C THR A 324 -24.40 -1.91 29.41
N ALA A 325 -24.13 -2.28 30.66
CA ALA A 325 -23.48 -3.56 30.95
C ALA A 325 -24.26 -4.77 30.40
N LEU A 326 -25.60 -4.69 30.37
CA LEU A 326 -26.43 -5.77 29.85
C LEU A 326 -26.30 -5.92 28.34
N SER A 327 -26.28 -4.80 27.58
CA SER A 327 -26.10 -4.86 26.13
C SER A 327 -24.70 -5.35 25.76
N LEU A 328 -23.67 -4.93 26.51
CA LEU A 328 -22.29 -5.36 26.31
C LEU A 328 -22.13 -6.85 26.61
N LYS A 329 -22.70 -7.33 27.74
CA LYS A 329 -22.75 -8.77 28.03
C LYS A 329 -23.41 -9.55 26.91
N TYR A 330 -24.61 -9.11 26.48
CA TYR A 330 -25.35 -9.79 25.43
C TYR A 330 -24.54 -9.82 24.12
N ALA A 331 -23.87 -8.73 23.76
CA ALA A 331 -23.00 -8.68 22.59
C ALA A 331 -21.82 -9.67 22.69
N ILE A 332 -21.20 -9.81 23.87
CA ILE A 332 -20.14 -10.80 24.11
C ILE A 332 -20.70 -12.21 23.91
N GLU A 333 -21.85 -12.52 24.51
CA GLU A 333 -22.47 -13.84 24.42
C GLU A 333 -22.88 -14.19 22.99
N CYS A 334 -23.46 -13.24 22.25
CA CYS A 334 -23.79 -13.43 20.85
C CYS A 334 -22.53 -13.76 20.03
N LEU A 335 -21.46 -12.97 20.17
CA LEU A 335 -20.23 -13.19 19.41
C LEU A 335 -19.56 -14.53 19.75
N LEU A 336 -19.56 -14.93 21.02
CA LEU A 336 -19.06 -16.24 21.43
C LEU A 336 -19.93 -17.38 20.85
N CYS A 337 -21.26 -17.25 20.93
CA CYS A 337 -22.21 -18.22 20.39
C CYS A 337 -22.08 -18.38 18.86
N GLU A 338 -21.87 -17.30 18.11
CA GLU A 338 -21.64 -17.34 16.65
C GLU A 338 -20.44 -18.23 16.27
N HIS A 339 -19.46 -18.33 17.17
CA HIS A 339 -18.27 -19.16 16.99
C HIS A 339 -18.31 -20.49 17.76
N ASN A 340 -19.48 -20.87 18.28
CA ASN A 340 -19.69 -22.07 19.11
C ASN A 340 -18.80 -22.11 20.37
N LEU A 341 -18.45 -20.94 20.91
CA LEU A 341 -17.72 -20.82 22.16
C LEU A 341 -18.71 -20.73 23.31
N ASN A 342 -18.51 -21.57 24.32
CA ASN A 342 -19.38 -21.64 25.48
C ASN A 342 -18.81 -20.84 26.64
N LEU A 343 -19.64 -20.03 27.30
CA LEU A 343 -19.25 -19.24 28.47
C LEU A 343 -18.68 -20.10 29.61
N SER A 344 -19.09 -21.37 29.74
CA SER A 344 -18.52 -22.31 30.72
C SER A 344 -17.03 -22.60 30.55
N LYS A 345 -16.47 -22.36 29.36
CA LYS A 345 -15.04 -22.49 29.05
C LYS A 345 -14.28 -21.18 29.21
N LEU A 346 -14.98 -20.09 29.51
CA LEU A 346 -14.36 -18.81 29.85
C LEU A 346 -13.71 -18.91 31.24
N HIS A 347 -12.43 -18.59 31.32
CA HIS A 347 -11.68 -18.68 32.59
C HIS A 347 -11.20 -17.33 33.10
N ARG A 348 -11.04 -16.33 32.24
CA ARG A 348 -10.83 -14.94 32.68
C ARG A 348 -11.47 -13.95 31.73
N GLN A 349 -11.78 -12.79 32.28
CA GLN A 349 -12.32 -11.64 31.57
C GLN A 349 -11.47 -10.40 31.88
N GLY A 350 -11.05 -9.69 30.84
CA GLY A 350 -10.23 -8.48 30.93
C GLY A 350 -10.94 -7.28 30.31
N TYR A 351 -11.18 -6.25 31.13
CA TYR A 351 -11.83 -5.01 30.73
C TYR A 351 -11.16 -3.79 31.37
N ASP A 352 -11.46 -2.61 30.84
CA ASP A 352 -11.13 -1.34 31.46
C ASP A 352 -11.84 -1.11 32.81
N GLY A 353 -11.53 0.02 33.44
CA GLY A 353 -12.12 0.42 34.71
C GLY A 353 -13.49 1.09 34.60
N ALA A 354 -14.12 1.12 33.43
CA ALA A 354 -15.40 1.79 33.27
C ALA A 354 -16.47 1.14 34.15
N SER A 355 -17.39 1.95 34.69
CA SER A 355 -18.42 1.49 35.62
C SER A 355 -19.32 0.41 35.01
N ASN A 356 -19.62 0.50 33.72
CA ASN A 356 -20.39 -0.51 32.99
C ASN A 356 -19.61 -1.81 32.79
N MET A 357 -18.28 -1.79 32.80
CA MET A 357 -17.44 -2.98 32.64
C MET A 357 -17.11 -3.63 33.98
N GLN A 358 -16.54 -2.88 34.94
CA GLN A 358 -16.04 -3.39 36.21
C GLN A 358 -17.04 -3.27 37.38
N GLY A 359 -18.15 -2.55 37.24
CA GLY A 359 -19.06 -2.24 38.34
C GLY A 359 -19.52 -3.46 39.16
N ASP A 360 -19.47 -3.34 40.49
CA ASP A 360 -19.69 -4.47 41.42
C ASP A 360 -21.14 -4.93 41.55
N ILE A 361 -22.10 -4.14 41.05
CA ILE A 361 -23.54 -4.46 41.13
C ILE A 361 -24.05 -4.91 39.77
N ASN A 362 -23.84 -4.06 38.76
CA ASN A 362 -24.41 -4.22 37.41
C ASN A 362 -23.35 -4.15 36.31
N GLY A 363 -22.04 -4.22 36.59
CA GLY A 363 -21.02 -4.23 35.55
C GLY A 363 -20.94 -5.57 34.83
N VAL A 364 -20.42 -5.58 33.59
CA VAL A 364 -20.21 -6.80 32.77
C VAL A 364 -19.48 -7.89 33.56
N LYS A 365 -18.40 -7.50 34.26
CA LYS A 365 -17.66 -8.35 35.21
C LYS A 365 -18.60 -9.14 36.12
N THR A 366 -19.47 -8.41 36.81
CA THR A 366 -20.34 -8.97 37.84
C THR A 366 -21.40 -9.87 37.23
N LEU A 367 -21.94 -9.49 36.07
CA LEU A 367 -22.95 -10.29 35.37
C LEU A 367 -22.36 -11.61 34.86
N ILE A 368 -21.17 -11.59 34.26
CA ILE A 368 -20.50 -12.81 33.79
C ILE A 368 -20.05 -13.69 34.97
N LEU A 369 -19.57 -13.12 36.08
CA LEU A 369 -19.22 -13.89 37.27
C LEU A 369 -20.42 -14.63 37.87
N LYS A 370 -21.62 -14.03 37.84
CA LYS A 370 -22.86 -14.67 38.32
C LYS A 370 -23.20 -15.93 37.51
N GLU A 371 -22.86 -15.97 36.22
CA GLU A 371 -23.15 -17.10 35.34
C GLU A 371 -22.00 -18.11 35.26
N ASN A 372 -20.76 -17.63 35.35
CA ASN A 372 -19.57 -18.46 35.43
C ASN A 372 -18.60 -17.94 36.50
N MET A 373 -18.69 -18.55 37.69
CA MET A 373 -17.82 -18.27 38.84
C MET A 373 -16.33 -18.49 38.57
N SER A 374 -15.97 -19.25 37.52
CA SER A 374 -14.57 -19.49 37.13
C SER A 374 -14.01 -18.39 36.24
N ALA A 375 -14.82 -17.46 35.73
CA ALA A 375 -14.39 -16.38 34.83
C ALA A 375 -13.82 -15.18 35.61
N PHE A 376 -12.63 -15.34 36.18
CA PHE A 376 -12.02 -14.30 37.03
C PHE A 376 -11.74 -13.01 36.26
N TYR A 377 -12.07 -11.89 36.90
CA TYR A 377 -11.78 -10.57 36.34
C TYR A 377 -10.32 -10.18 36.52
N VAL A 378 -9.74 -9.61 35.46
CA VAL A 378 -8.43 -8.96 35.46
C VAL A 378 -8.62 -7.55 34.94
N HIS A 379 -8.13 -6.56 35.69
CA HIS A 379 -8.19 -5.18 35.25
C HIS A 379 -7.19 -4.96 34.10
N CYS A 380 -7.66 -4.38 32.99
CA CYS A 380 -6.80 -3.97 31.89
C CYS A 380 -5.96 -2.78 32.34
N PHE A 381 -4.65 -2.99 32.44
CA PHE A 381 -3.68 -1.93 32.71
C PHE A 381 -3.36 -1.20 31.40
N GLY A 382 -4.28 -0.35 30.93
CA GLY A 382 -4.00 0.61 29.86
C GLY A 382 -3.27 1.84 30.41
N PRO A 383 -2.27 2.41 29.71
CA PRO A 383 -1.64 3.67 30.08
C PRO A 383 -2.56 4.89 29.92
#